data_AF-A0A1J5JD75-F1
#
_entry.id   AF-A0A1J5JD75-F1
#
_cell.length_a   1.000
_cell.length_b   1.000
_cell.length_c   1.000
_cell.angle_alpha   90.00
_cell.angle_beta   90.00
_cell.angle_gamma   90.00
#
_symmetry.space_group_name_H-M   'P 1'
#
loop_
_entity.id
_entity.type
_entity.pdbx_description
1 polymer ?
#
loop_
_entity_poly.entity_id
_entity_poly.type
_entity_poly.pdbx_seq_one_letter_code
_entity_poly.pdbx_strand_id
1 'polypeptide(L)'
;MSDLFEDPAPPPGNAPEYTVSELSGAVKRVIEGGFGLIRVRGEIGRVSRPASGHLYFDLKDDRAVIAAISWKGQAARLQARPEEGMEVIATGRMTTFPGQSKYQLIVEEMVLAGAGALMAMLEARKVALAAEGLFDVARKRPLPYLPRVIGVVTSPSGAVIRDILHRLRDRFACHVLIWPVAVQGQACAAEVAAAIAGFNAIAPGGAIPRPDLIIVA
;
A
#
# COMPACT_ATOMS: atom_id res chain seq x y z
N MET A 1 -43.14 -55.43 -38.11
CA MET A 1 -43.17 -55.25 -36.64
C MET A 1 -41.71 -55.13 -36.22
N SER A 2 -41.16 -53.96 -35.97
CA SER A 2 -41.66 -52.87 -35.14
C SER A 2 -41.07 -51.53 -35.61
N ASP A 3 -41.95 -50.65 -36.09
CA ASP A 3 -41.84 -49.21 -35.85
C ASP A 3 -41.86 -48.94 -34.33
N LEU A 4 -41.49 -47.71 -33.91
CA LEU A 4 -41.30 -47.19 -32.53
C LEU A 4 -39.80 -47.15 -32.22
N PHE A 5 -39.06 -46.04 -32.32
CA PHE A 5 -39.34 -44.69 -31.82
C PHE A 5 -38.62 -43.64 -32.69
N GLU A 6 -39.34 -42.93 -33.56
CA GLU A 6 -38.92 -41.60 -33.99
C GLU A 6 -39.63 -40.61 -33.07
N ASP A 7 -38.90 -40.04 -32.10
CA ASP A 7 -39.42 -38.92 -31.33
C ASP A 7 -39.65 -37.74 -32.28
N PRO A 8 -40.84 -37.13 -32.30
CA PRO A 8 -41.11 -36.00 -33.15
C PRO A 8 -40.21 -34.83 -32.71
N ALA A 9 -39.40 -34.33 -33.65
CA ALA A 9 -38.60 -33.13 -33.44
C ALA A 9 -39.51 -32.01 -32.91
N PRO A 10 -39.16 -31.33 -31.80
CA PRO A 10 -39.98 -30.28 -31.25
C PRO A 10 -40.20 -29.17 -32.29
N PRO A 11 -41.37 -28.50 -32.29
CA PRO A 11 -41.66 -27.46 -33.26
C PRO A 11 -40.60 -26.35 -33.18
N PRO A 12 -40.11 -25.82 -34.31
CA PRO A 12 -39.14 -24.74 -34.28
C PRO A 12 -39.78 -23.52 -33.64
N GLY A 13 -39.38 -23.21 -32.40
CA GLY A 13 -39.71 -21.94 -31.78
C GLY A 13 -38.93 -20.82 -32.45
N ASN A 14 -39.49 -19.61 -32.51
CA ASN A 14 -38.77 -18.41 -33.00
C ASN A 14 -37.60 -17.97 -32.08
N ALA A 15 -37.21 -18.80 -31.10
CA ALA A 15 -36.08 -18.56 -30.23
C ALA A 15 -34.82 -19.14 -30.91
N PRO A 16 -33.79 -18.33 -31.17
CA PRO A 16 -32.55 -18.82 -31.77
C PRO A 16 -31.85 -19.80 -30.81
N GLU A 17 -31.43 -20.95 -31.34
CA GLU A 17 -30.59 -21.89 -30.62
C GLU A 17 -29.14 -21.42 -30.61
N TYR A 18 -28.47 -21.59 -29.48
CA TYR A 18 -27.05 -21.30 -29.32
C TYR A 18 -26.33 -22.57 -28.89
N THR A 19 -25.19 -22.86 -29.50
CA THR A 19 -24.21 -23.76 -28.90
C THR A 19 -23.67 -23.15 -27.59
N VAL A 20 -23.17 -24.00 -26.69
CA VAL A 20 -22.55 -23.55 -25.43
C VAL A 20 -21.45 -22.52 -25.67
N SER A 21 -20.64 -22.72 -26.71
CA SER A 21 -19.56 -21.80 -27.10
C SER A 21 -20.09 -20.45 -27.59
N GLU A 22 -21.15 -20.45 -28.40
CA GLU A 22 -21.76 -19.21 -28.90
C GLU A 22 -22.40 -18.41 -27.76
N LEU A 23 -23.12 -19.08 -26.86
CA LEU A 23 -23.72 -18.44 -25.70
C LEU A 23 -22.65 -17.85 -24.78
N SER A 24 -21.61 -18.61 -24.46
CA SER A 24 -20.50 -18.13 -23.62
C SER A 24 -19.76 -16.94 -24.24
N GLY A 25 -19.55 -16.99 -25.56
CA GLY A 25 -18.98 -15.86 -26.32
C GLY A 25 -19.90 -14.64 -26.36
N ALA A 26 -21.23 -14.83 -26.44
CA ALA A 26 -22.20 -13.75 -26.35
C ALA A 26 -22.18 -13.09 -24.96
N VAL A 27 -22.19 -13.88 -23.88
CA VAL A 27 -22.08 -13.40 -22.50
C VAL A 27 -20.79 -12.63 -22.28
N LYS A 28 -19.65 -13.14 -22.77
CA LYS A 28 -18.37 -12.46 -22.71
C LYS A 28 -18.44 -11.06 -23.33
N ARG A 29 -18.98 -10.95 -24.55
CA ARG A 29 -19.12 -9.67 -25.27
C ARG A 29 -19.98 -8.67 -24.51
N VAL A 30 -21.09 -9.11 -23.92
CA VAL A 30 -21.97 -8.25 -23.12
C VAL A 30 -21.25 -7.75 -21.87
N ILE A 31 -20.55 -8.64 -21.15
CA ILE A 31 -19.84 -8.28 -19.92
C ILE A 31 -18.68 -7.32 -20.23
N GLU A 32 -17.82 -7.65 -21.19
CA GLU A 32 -16.67 -6.81 -21.55
C GLU A 32 -17.10 -5.47 -22.17
N GLY A 33 -18.22 -5.44 -22.90
CA GLY A 33 -18.78 -4.22 -23.46
C GLY A 33 -19.45 -3.31 -22.43
N GLY A 34 -20.18 -3.89 -21.46
CA GLY A 34 -20.87 -3.14 -20.41
C GLY A 34 -19.96 -2.68 -19.27
N PHE A 35 -18.90 -3.43 -18.99
CA PHE A 35 -18.01 -3.21 -17.86
C PHE A 35 -16.54 -3.19 -18.32
N GLY A 36 -16.21 -2.15 -19.08
CA GLY A 36 -14.87 -1.84 -19.56
C GLY A 36 -13.88 -1.57 -18.42
N LEU A 37 -13.51 -0.32 -18.16
CA LEU A 37 -12.68 0.04 -17.00
C LEU A 37 -13.58 0.44 -15.82
N ILE A 38 -13.55 -0.34 -14.74
CA ILE A 38 -14.38 -0.13 -13.55
C ILE A 38 -13.54 -0.11 -12.28
N ARG A 39 -14.14 0.42 -11.21
CA ARG A 39 -13.56 0.41 -9.85
C ARG A 39 -14.50 -0.34 -8.92
N VAL A 40 -13.94 -1.29 -8.16
CA VAL A 40 -14.68 -2.16 -7.24
C VAL A 40 -14.07 -2.00 -5.85
N ARG A 41 -14.90 -1.61 -4.88
CA ARG A 41 -14.54 -1.67 -3.46
C ARG A 41 -14.90 -3.04 -2.93
N GLY A 42 -14.03 -3.62 -2.11
CA GLY A 42 -14.32 -4.84 -1.37
C GLY A 42 -13.22 -5.19 -0.39
N GLU A 43 -13.54 -6.07 0.55
CA GLU A 43 -12.55 -6.75 1.37
C GLU A 43 -11.91 -7.88 0.56
N ILE A 44 -10.60 -8.01 0.67
CA ILE A 44 -9.87 -9.12 0.08
C ILE A 44 -10.19 -10.39 0.88
N GLY A 45 -10.76 -11.38 0.20
CA GLY A 45 -10.98 -12.72 0.72
C GLY A 45 -9.73 -13.59 0.55
N ARG A 46 -9.92 -14.82 0.06
CA ARG A 46 -8.83 -15.78 -0.16
C ARG A 46 -7.79 -15.19 -1.12
N VAL A 47 -6.50 -15.36 -0.83
CA VAL A 47 -5.41 -14.99 -1.75
C VAL A 47 -4.56 -16.20 -2.14
N SER A 48 -4.32 -16.38 -3.45
CA SER A 48 -3.43 -17.40 -4.01
C SER A 48 -2.32 -16.75 -4.84
N ARG A 49 -1.08 -17.20 -4.59
CA ARG A 49 0.15 -16.66 -5.19
C ARG A 49 1.00 -17.79 -5.80
N PRO A 50 0.62 -18.36 -6.95
CA PRO A 50 1.38 -19.43 -7.58
C PRO A 50 2.77 -18.97 -8.05
N ALA A 51 3.68 -19.93 -8.29
CA ALA A 51 5.03 -19.66 -8.78
C ALA A 51 5.07 -18.96 -10.15
N SER A 52 3.97 -18.97 -10.92
CA SER A 52 3.83 -18.19 -12.16
C SER A 52 3.91 -16.67 -11.95
N GLY A 53 3.72 -16.20 -10.71
CA GLY A 53 3.72 -14.79 -10.36
C GLY A 53 2.41 -14.06 -10.64
N HIS A 54 1.36 -14.77 -11.05
CA HIS A 54 0.00 -14.23 -11.07
C HIS A 54 -0.57 -14.18 -9.65
N LEU A 55 -1.46 -13.23 -9.40
CA LEU A 55 -2.20 -13.15 -8.14
C LEU A 55 -3.66 -13.47 -8.45
N TYR A 56 -4.22 -14.38 -7.66
CA TYR A 56 -5.65 -14.68 -7.68
C TYR A 56 -6.19 -14.36 -6.29
N PHE A 57 -7.29 -13.64 -6.22
CA PHE A 57 -7.92 -13.32 -4.94
C PHE A 57 -9.40 -13.05 -5.12
N ASP A 58 -10.15 -13.08 -4.03
CA ASP A 58 -11.56 -12.71 -4.03
C ASP A 58 -11.73 -11.28 -3.51
N LEU A 59 -12.67 -10.53 -4.08
CA LEU A 59 -13.19 -9.30 -3.50
C LEU A 59 -14.61 -9.57 -3.01
N LYS A 60 -14.89 -9.29 -1.75
CA LYS A 60 -16.21 -9.52 -1.14
C LYS A 60 -16.75 -8.27 -0.45
N ASP A 61 -18.06 -8.21 -0.35
CA ASP A 61 -18.80 -7.35 0.58
C ASP A 61 -19.75 -8.22 1.42
N ASP A 62 -20.70 -7.59 2.10
CA ASP A 62 -21.66 -8.29 2.97
C ASP A 62 -22.59 -9.26 2.22
N ARG A 63 -22.72 -9.15 0.90
CA ARG A 63 -23.75 -9.83 0.09
C ARG A 63 -23.19 -10.60 -1.10
N ALA A 64 -22.02 -10.25 -1.59
CA ALA A 64 -21.48 -10.73 -2.85
C ALA A 64 -19.98 -10.96 -2.78
N VAL A 65 -19.51 -11.83 -3.68
CA VAL A 65 -18.10 -12.11 -3.90
C VAL A 65 -17.81 -12.15 -5.40
N ILE A 66 -16.67 -11.61 -5.81
CA ILE A 66 -16.17 -11.68 -7.17
C ILE A 66 -14.72 -12.15 -7.18
N ALA A 67 -14.44 -13.13 -8.04
CA ALA A 67 -13.07 -13.58 -8.28
C ALA A 67 -12.30 -12.49 -9.04
N ALA A 68 -11.05 -12.29 -8.64
CA ALA A 68 -10.18 -11.28 -9.19
C ALA A 68 -8.80 -11.88 -9.51
N ILE A 69 -8.20 -11.38 -10.59
CA ILE A 69 -6.90 -11.83 -11.08
C ILE A 69 -6.03 -10.63 -11.43
N SER A 70 -4.77 -10.66 -11.02
CA SER A 70 -3.74 -9.73 -11.47
C SER A 70 -2.62 -10.52 -12.13
N TRP A 71 -2.42 -10.31 -13.43
CA TRP A 71 -1.35 -10.94 -14.20
C TRP A 71 0.01 -10.49 -13.71
N LYS A 72 1.06 -11.29 -13.95
CA LYS A 72 2.41 -11.09 -13.37
C LYS A 72 2.95 -9.67 -13.59
N GLY A 73 2.78 -9.14 -14.80
CA GLY A 73 3.23 -7.78 -15.15
C GLY A 73 2.52 -6.68 -14.36
N GLN A 74 1.20 -6.83 -14.14
CA GLN A 74 0.39 -5.89 -13.37
C GLN A 74 0.60 -6.08 -11.86
N ALA A 75 0.65 -7.34 -11.41
CA ALA A 75 0.87 -7.72 -10.03
C ALA A 75 2.15 -7.11 -9.46
N ALA A 76 3.23 -7.06 -10.25
CA ALA A 76 4.48 -6.43 -9.85
C ALA A 76 4.32 -4.93 -9.54
N ARG A 77 3.42 -4.24 -10.26
CA ARG A 77 3.18 -2.79 -10.19
C ARG A 77 2.12 -2.36 -9.18
N LEU A 78 1.37 -3.30 -8.60
CA LEU A 78 0.37 -2.95 -7.59
C LEU A 78 1.02 -2.25 -6.41
N GLN A 79 0.48 -1.10 -6.02
CA GLN A 79 0.95 -0.33 -4.86
C GLN A 79 0.63 -1.05 -3.55
N ALA A 80 -0.57 -1.64 -3.47
CA ALA A 80 -0.98 -2.52 -2.39
C ALA A 80 -0.87 -3.98 -2.83
N ARG A 81 -0.16 -4.81 -2.05
CA ARG A 81 -0.17 -6.27 -2.23
C ARG A 81 -1.46 -6.82 -1.60
N PRO A 82 -2.19 -7.73 -2.28
CA PRO A 82 -3.44 -8.25 -1.74
C PRO A 82 -3.18 -9.18 -0.55
N GLU A 83 -3.73 -8.88 0.61
CA GLU A 83 -3.72 -9.71 1.81
C GLU A 83 -5.14 -9.87 2.34
N GLU A 84 -5.46 -11.03 2.91
CA GLU A 84 -6.82 -11.33 3.40
C GLU A 84 -7.23 -10.33 4.49
N GLY A 85 -8.48 -9.87 4.43
CA GLY A 85 -9.04 -8.88 5.36
C GLY A 85 -8.75 -7.42 5.01
N MET A 86 -7.93 -7.13 3.99
CA MET A 86 -7.70 -5.75 3.55
C MET A 86 -8.93 -5.21 2.80
N GLU A 87 -9.42 -4.05 3.22
CA GLU A 87 -10.39 -3.31 2.41
C GLU A 87 -9.65 -2.52 1.32
N VAL A 88 -10.02 -2.74 0.06
CA VAL A 88 -9.35 -2.15 -1.11
C VAL A 88 -10.33 -1.57 -2.11
N ILE A 89 -9.82 -0.69 -2.98
CA ILE A 89 -10.46 -0.32 -4.24
C ILE A 89 -9.58 -0.85 -5.36
N ALA A 90 -10.09 -1.84 -6.09
CA ALA A 90 -9.46 -2.42 -7.26
C ALA A 90 -9.98 -1.75 -8.53
N THR A 91 -9.08 -1.32 -9.42
CA THR A 91 -9.41 -0.81 -10.75
C THR A 91 -9.06 -1.89 -11.77
N GLY A 92 -9.97 -2.16 -12.70
CA GLY A 92 -9.78 -3.25 -13.64
C GLY A 92 -10.90 -3.40 -14.64
N ARG A 93 -10.91 -4.55 -15.33
CA ARG A 93 -11.89 -4.87 -16.38
C ARG A 93 -12.60 -6.18 -16.09
N MET A 94 -13.90 -6.23 -16.37
CA MET A 94 -14.63 -7.48 -16.28
C MET A 94 -14.31 -8.37 -17.47
N THR A 95 -14.22 -9.67 -17.25
CA THR A 95 -14.13 -10.67 -18.30
C THR A 95 -14.84 -11.95 -17.85
N THR A 96 -14.91 -12.94 -18.74
CA THR A 96 -15.39 -14.27 -18.42
C THR A 96 -14.31 -15.32 -18.66
N PHE A 97 -14.46 -16.45 -17.98
CA PHE A 97 -13.71 -17.66 -18.27
C PHE A 97 -14.67 -18.71 -18.86
N PRO A 98 -14.79 -18.78 -20.20
CA PRO A 98 -15.80 -19.59 -20.88
C PRO A 98 -15.83 -21.05 -20.44
N GLY A 99 -14.66 -21.66 -20.23
CA GLY A 99 -14.55 -23.07 -19.84
C GLY A 99 -15.13 -23.41 -18.46
N GLN A 100 -15.46 -22.42 -17.63
CA GLN A 100 -16.10 -22.63 -16.33
C GLN A 100 -17.38 -21.80 -16.14
N SER A 101 -17.83 -21.07 -17.17
CA SER A 101 -18.99 -20.17 -17.08
C SER A 101 -18.92 -19.19 -15.90
N LYS A 102 -17.72 -18.69 -15.58
CA LYS A 102 -17.47 -17.72 -14.51
C LYS A 102 -17.15 -16.35 -15.08
N TYR A 103 -17.58 -15.30 -14.38
CA TYR A 103 -17.09 -13.94 -14.61
C TYR A 103 -16.07 -13.57 -13.52
N GLN A 104 -15.15 -12.68 -13.86
CA GLN A 104 -14.06 -12.27 -12.97
C GLN A 104 -13.56 -10.87 -13.31
N LEU A 105 -12.88 -10.23 -12.36
CA LEU A 105 -12.23 -8.94 -12.53
C LEU A 105 -10.74 -9.13 -12.83
N ILE A 106 -10.26 -8.62 -13.97
CA ILE A 106 -8.82 -8.45 -14.21
C ILE A 106 -8.39 -7.13 -13.57
N VAL A 107 -7.62 -7.22 -12.49
CA VAL A 107 -7.14 -6.07 -11.72
C VAL A 107 -5.87 -5.50 -12.36
N GLU A 108 -5.92 -4.21 -12.66
CA GLU A 108 -4.78 -3.45 -13.18
C GLU A 108 -4.13 -2.60 -12.08
N GLU A 109 -4.93 -2.04 -11.17
CA GLU A 109 -4.48 -1.23 -10.05
C GLU A 109 -5.24 -1.57 -8.76
N MET A 110 -4.60 -1.37 -7.62
CA MET A 110 -5.21 -1.59 -6.30
C MET A 110 -4.65 -0.61 -5.28
N VAL A 111 -5.57 0.01 -4.54
CA VAL A 111 -5.25 0.90 -3.43
C VAL A 111 -6.05 0.51 -2.19
N LEU A 112 -5.49 0.74 -1.00
CA LEU A 112 -6.20 0.57 0.26
C LEU A 112 -7.43 1.49 0.32
N ALA A 113 -8.58 0.94 0.67
CA ALA A 113 -9.76 1.73 1.00
C ALA A 113 -9.42 2.59 2.23
N GLY A 114 -9.57 3.91 2.11
CA GLY A 114 -9.20 4.86 3.17
C GLY A 114 -7.83 5.54 3.02
N ALA A 115 -6.96 5.08 2.11
CA ALA A 115 -5.69 5.78 1.82
C ALA A 115 -5.90 7.24 1.37
N GLY A 116 -7.00 7.53 0.64
CA GLY A 116 -7.37 8.89 0.27
C GLY A 116 -7.69 9.79 1.48
N ALA A 117 -8.35 9.24 2.52
CA ALA A 117 -8.64 9.99 3.74
C ALA A 117 -7.36 10.26 4.54
N LEU A 118 -6.47 9.27 4.66
CA LEU A 118 -5.18 9.46 5.32
C LEU A 118 -4.30 10.47 4.57
N MET A 119 -4.26 10.41 3.23
CA MET A 119 -3.55 11.38 2.41
C MET A 119 -4.15 12.79 2.53
N ALA A 120 -5.48 12.92 2.56
CA ALA A 120 -6.14 14.19 2.80
C ALA A 120 -5.81 14.77 4.19
N MET A 121 -5.77 13.92 5.23
CA MET A 121 -5.35 14.33 6.57
C MET A 121 -3.87 14.76 6.61
N LEU A 122 -2.99 14.03 5.92
CA LEU A 122 -1.58 14.38 5.81
C LEU A 122 -1.38 15.73 5.10
N GLU A 123 -2.08 15.94 3.98
CA GLU A 123 -1.97 17.16 3.19
C GLU A 123 -2.53 18.37 3.95
N ALA A 124 -3.68 18.22 4.62
CA ALA A 124 -4.24 19.24 5.50
C ALA A 124 -3.26 19.62 6.63
N ARG A 125 -2.58 18.63 7.22
CA ARG A 125 -1.56 18.87 8.25
C ARG A 125 -0.33 19.58 7.69
N LYS A 126 0.15 19.20 6.51
CA LYS A 126 1.27 19.90 5.84
C LYS A 126 0.94 21.36 5.57
N VAL A 127 -0.25 21.64 5.04
CA VAL A 127 -0.71 23.02 4.77
C VAL A 127 -0.77 23.83 6.07
N ALA A 128 -1.34 23.27 7.14
CA ALA A 128 -1.39 23.95 8.44
C ALA A 128 0.01 24.26 9.01
N LEU A 129 0.89 23.26 9.03
CA LEU A 129 2.26 23.43 9.55
C LEU A 129 3.12 24.36 8.65
N ALA A 130 2.86 24.37 7.33
CA ALA A 130 3.48 25.31 6.41
C ALA A 130 3.02 26.74 6.67
N ALA A 131 1.72 26.94 6.93
CA ALA A 131 1.16 28.25 7.28
C ALA A 131 1.70 28.79 8.61
N GLU A 132 2.04 27.91 9.56
CA GLU A 132 2.79 28.26 10.79
C GLU A 132 4.26 28.65 10.52
N GLY A 133 4.74 28.55 9.26
CA GLY A 133 6.10 28.87 8.88
C GLY A 133 7.14 27.85 9.36
N LEU A 134 6.72 26.65 9.77
CA LEU A 134 7.64 25.63 10.30
C LEU A 134 8.58 25.06 9.24
N PHE A 135 8.22 25.19 7.95
CA PHE A 135 9.03 24.72 6.82
C PHE A 135 9.79 25.83 6.08
N ASP A 136 9.75 27.06 6.59
CA ASP A 136 10.41 28.20 5.94
C ASP A 136 11.92 27.95 5.77
N VAL A 137 12.40 28.10 4.54
CA VAL A 137 13.81 27.93 4.19
C VAL A 137 14.67 28.93 4.97
N ALA A 138 14.17 30.13 5.25
CA ALA A 138 14.88 31.13 6.03
C ALA A 138 15.18 30.69 7.48
N ARG A 139 14.42 29.71 8.01
CA ARG A 139 14.67 29.13 9.34
C ARG A 139 15.71 28.00 9.34
N LYS A 140 16.10 27.50 8.16
CA LYS A 140 17.09 26.43 8.07
C LYS A 140 18.48 26.96 8.41
N ARG A 141 19.14 26.29 9.34
CA ARG A 141 20.54 26.56 9.69
C ARG A 141 21.46 25.76 8.78
N PRO A 142 22.59 26.32 8.32
CA PRO A 142 23.57 25.55 7.56
C PRO A 142 24.09 24.40 8.42
N LEU A 143 24.26 23.23 7.80
CA LEU A 143 24.83 22.07 8.47
C LEU A 143 26.33 22.32 8.72
N PRO A 144 26.86 21.90 9.87
CA PRO A 144 28.30 21.95 10.10
C PRO A 144 29.00 21.05 9.09
N TYR A 145 30.06 21.56 8.46
CA TYR A 145 30.84 20.80 7.49
C TYR A 145 31.45 19.53 8.10
N LEU A 146 31.93 19.62 9.34
CA LEU A 146 32.55 18.52 10.06
C LEU A 146 32.19 18.57 11.57
N PRO A 147 31.08 17.93 11.99
CA PRO A 147 30.69 17.90 13.40
C PRO A 147 31.68 17.04 14.20
N ARG A 148 32.10 17.55 15.37
CA ARG A 148 32.95 16.81 16.32
C ARG A 148 32.11 15.97 17.27
N VAL A 149 30.92 16.47 17.61
CA VAL A 149 29.96 15.81 18.49
C VAL A 149 28.58 15.78 17.84
N ILE A 150 28.00 14.58 17.73
CA ILE A 150 26.66 14.37 17.20
C ILE A 150 25.75 13.90 18.34
N GLY A 151 24.64 14.60 18.54
CA GLY A 151 23.54 14.17 19.40
C GLY A 151 22.55 13.34 18.60
N VAL A 152 22.14 12.19 19.10
CA VAL A 152 21.17 11.31 18.45
C VAL A 152 19.99 11.11 19.40
N VAL A 153 18.81 11.55 18.95
CA VAL A 153 17.53 11.36 19.64
C VAL A 153 16.85 10.17 18.98
N THR A 154 16.87 9.00 19.64
CA THR A 154 16.31 7.76 19.10
C THR A 154 16.13 6.71 20.20
N SER A 155 15.54 5.55 19.87
CA SER A 155 15.44 4.41 20.77
C SER A 155 16.78 3.65 20.87
N PRO A 156 17.25 3.28 22.08
CA PRO A 156 18.53 2.61 22.28
C PRO A 156 18.57 1.16 21.76
N SER A 157 17.41 0.55 21.49
CA SER A 157 17.30 -0.84 21.04
C SER A 157 17.09 -1.00 19.52
N GLY A 158 16.90 0.09 18.78
CA GLY A 158 16.57 0.07 17.36
C GLY A 158 17.72 -0.32 16.42
N ALA A 159 17.40 -0.84 15.24
CA ALA A 159 18.39 -1.06 14.18
C ALA A 159 18.99 0.26 13.66
N VAL A 160 18.23 1.35 13.74
CA VAL A 160 18.62 2.69 13.26
C VAL A 160 19.85 3.22 13.98
N ILE A 161 19.93 3.12 15.32
CA ILE A 161 21.12 3.58 16.05
C ILE A 161 22.36 2.75 15.68
N ARG A 162 22.20 1.45 15.41
CA ARG A 162 23.32 0.61 14.96
C ARG A 162 23.80 1.04 13.57
N ASP A 163 22.90 1.36 12.65
CA ASP A 163 23.26 1.86 11.33
C ASP A 163 23.95 3.22 11.41
N ILE A 164 23.42 4.17 12.21
CA ILE A 164 24.07 5.47 12.45
C ILE A 164 25.49 5.28 12.97
N LEU A 165 25.67 4.47 14.02
CA LEU A 165 26.99 4.23 14.60
C LEU A 165 27.94 3.52 13.63
N HIS A 166 27.44 2.57 12.84
CA HIS A 166 28.23 1.87 11.83
C HIS A 166 28.68 2.82 10.72
N ARG A 167 27.77 3.63 10.17
CA ARG A 167 28.07 4.63 9.12
C ARG A 167 29.02 5.71 9.61
N LEU A 168 28.88 6.18 10.84
CA LEU A 168 29.80 7.14 11.42
C LEU A 168 31.19 6.54 11.60
N ARG A 169 31.31 5.32 12.12
CA ARG A 169 32.63 4.65 12.24
C ARG A 169 33.32 4.44 10.89
N ASP A 170 32.54 4.07 9.86
CA ASP A 170 33.05 3.79 8.51
C ASP A 170 33.48 5.08 7.77
N ARG A 171 32.71 6.17 7.90
CA ARG A 171 32.96 7.42 7.15
C ARG A 171 33.77 8.45 7.91
N PHE A 172 33.36 8.77 9.15
CA PHE A 172 33.99 9.80 9.96
C PHE A 172 33.67 9.59 11.44
N ALA A 173 34.56 8.88 12.13
CA ALA A 173 34.38 8.57 13.54
C ALA A 173 34.41 9.85 14.38
N CYS A 174 33.31 10.12 15.08
CA CYS A 174 33.13 11.28 15.95
C CYS A 174 32.44 10.86 17.25
N HIS A 175 32.40 11.77 18.23
CA HIS A 175 31.76 11.49 19.51
C HIS A 175 30.24 11.53 19.35
N VAL A 176 29.55 10.50 19.84
CA VAL A 176 28.09 10.38 19.73
C VAL A 176 27.46 10.38 21.12
N LEU A 177 26.54 11.32 21.33
CA LEU A 177 25.69 11.37 22.52
C LEU A 177 24.31 10.84 22.16
N ILE A 178 23.78 9.90 22.93
CA ILE A 178 22.45 9.33 22.70
C ILE A 178 21.50 9.86 23.76
N TRP A 179 20.36 10.40 23.33
CA TRP A 179 19.22 10.70 24.19
C TRP A 179 18.10 9.69 23.89
N PRO A 180 17.86 8.71 24.78
CA PRO A 180 16.82 7.71 24.58
C PRO A 180 15.43 8.35 24.57
N VAL A 181 14.64 8.05 23.55
CA VAL A 181 13.22 8.43 23.48
C VAL A 181 12.37 7.31 22.88
N ALA A 182 11.07 7.35 23.14
CA ALA A 182 10.08 6.62 22.38
C ALA A 182 10.00 7.15 20.95
N VAL A 183 10.20 6.27 19.96
CA VAL A 183 10.17 6.64 18.53
C VAL A 183 8.76 6.58 17.93
N GLN A 184 7.77 6.08 18.67
CA GLN A 184 6.39 5.94 18.24
C GLN A 184 5.42 5.97 19.44
N GLY A 185 4.14 6.19 19.15
CA GLY A 185 3.09 6.27 20.16
C GLY A 185 2.96 7.65 20.81
N GLN A 186 2.05 7.76 21.77
CA GLN A 186 1.60 9.03 22.35
C GLN A 186 2.71 9.84 23.02
N ALA A 187 3.73 9.17 23.57
CA ALA A 187 4.84 9.80 24.28
C ALA A 187 5.90 10.43 23.35
N CYS A 188 5.99 9.97 22.10
CA CYS A 188 7.07 10.30 21.18
C CYS A 188 7.28 11.82 21.01
N ALA A 189 6.21 12.57 20.73
CA ALA A 189 6.32 14.00 20.43
C ALA A 189 6.89 14.81 21.61
N ALA A 190 6.41 14.55 22.83
CA ALA A 190 6.86 15.27 24.03
C ALA A 190 8.30 14.90 24.40
N GLU A 191 8.65 13.62 24.31
CA GLU A 191 10.00 13.14 24.62
C GLU A 191 11.05 13.66 23.62
N VAL A 192 10.74 13.62 22.32
CA VAL A 192 11.62 14.16 21.26
C VAL A 192 11.84 15.66 21.45
N ALA A 193 10.78 16.43 21.72
CA ALA A 193 10.89 17.85 21.98
C ALA A 193 11.76 18.16 23.21
N ALA A 194 11.56 17.41 24.30
CA ALA A 194 12.35 17.52 25.52
C ALA A 194 13.83 17.18 25.28
N ALA A 195 14.12 16.14 24.48
CA ALA A 195 15.49 15.75 24.14
C ALA A 195 16.21 16.81 23.30
N ILE A 196 15.53 17.40 22.31
CA ILE A 196 16.08 18.51 21.52
C ILE A 196 16.36 19.72 22.41
N ALA A 197 15.43 20.08 23.30
CA ALA A 197 15.62 21.16 24.26
C ALA A 197 16.78 20.87 25.21
N GLY A 198 16.88 19.63 25.70
CA GLY A 198 17.94 19.16 26.58
C GLY A 198 19.33 19.29 25.95
N PHE A 199 19.51 18.81 24.71
CA PHE A 199 20.77 19.00 23.99
C PHE A 199 21.12 20.48 23.76
N ASN A 200 20.11 21.31 23.46
CA ASN A 200 20.32 22.74 23.26
C ASN A 200 20.69 23.49 24.55
N ALA A 201 20.32 22.97 25.71
CA ALA A 201 20.62 23.55 27.02
C ALA A 201 22.02 23.19 27.57
N ILE A 202 22.74 22.25 26.95
CA ILE A 202 24.09 21.88 27.39
C ILE A 202 25.05 23.08 27.23
N ALA A 203 25.68 23.49 28.33
CA ALA A 203 26.60 24.61 28.34
C ALA A 203 27.91 24.29 27.58
N PRO A 204 28.40 25.19 26.71
CA PRO A 204 29.73 25.03 26.09
C PRO A 204 30.83 24.95 27.16
N GLY A 205 31.79 24.04 26.98
CA GLY A 205 32.92 23.85 27.90
C GLY A 205 32.60 23.12 29.21
N GLY A 206 31.36 22.61 29.37
CA GLY A 206 30.98 21.76 30.49
C GLY A 206 31.52 20.32 30.40
N ALA A 207 31.20 19.51 31.41
CA ALA A 207 31.62 18.10 31.49
C ALA A 207 31.04 17.23 30.37
N ILE A 208 29.84 17.58 29.89
CA ILE A 208 29.21 16.94 28.72
C ILE A 208 29.40 17.89 27.54
N PRO A 209 30.00 17.46 26.42
CA PRO A 209 30.19 18.33 25.28
C PRO A 209 28.85 18.58 24.57
N ARG A 210 28.57 19.84 24.23
CA ARG A 210 27.37 20.20 23.46
C ARG A 210 27.46 19.64 22.03
N PRO A 211 26.41 19.01 21.48
CA PRO A 211 26.38 18.59 20.08
C PRO A 211 26.49 19.76 19.09
N ASP A 212 27.25 19.55 18.02
CA ASP A 212 27.31 20.44 16.85
C ASP A 212 26.10 20.20 15.92
N LEU A 213 25.60 18.96 15.91
CA LEU A 213 24.50 18.48 15.10
C LEU A 213 23.62 17.54 15.93
N ILE A 214 22.30 17.67 15.78
CA ILE A 214 21.33 16.73 16.36
C ILE A 214 20.65 15.97 15.23
N ILE A 215 20.64 14.64 15.32
CA ILE A 215 19.89 13.74 14.44
C ILE A 215 18.69 13.21 15.23
N VAL A 216 17.49 13.34 14.66
CA VAL A 216 16.25 12.80 15.23
C VAL A 216 15.81 11.64 14.32
N ALA A 217 15.68 10.44 14.88
CA ALA A 217 15.44 9.22 14.12
C ALA A 217 14.57 8.19 14.86
#